data_AF-A0A258LLM9-F1
#
_entry.id   AF-A0A258LLM9-F1
#
_cell.length_a   1.000
_cell.length_b   1.000
_cell.length_c   1.000
_cell.angle_alpha   90.00
_cell.angle_beta   90.00
_cell.angle_gamma   90.00
#
_symmetry.space_group_name_H-M   'P 1'
#
loop_
_entity.id
_entity.type
_entity.pdbx_description
1 polymer ?
#
loop_
_entity_poly.entity_id
_entity_poly.type
_entity_poly.pdbx_seq_one_letter_code
_entity_poly.pdbx_strand_id
1 'polypeptide(L)'
;AMWLAGRWFAKRYSFSPKAILPLAASIAVGASISQLFSSGGFYFFGGRYPDPTFAVFGERLMKYFPMHFENVAFWLGTAAVVHIAFALIHQSKHSEV
;
A
#
# COMPACT_ATOMS: atom_id res chain seq x y z
N ALA A 1 3.53 -9.28 1.01
CA ALA A 1 4.53 -8.19 0.96
C ALA A 1 4.13 -6.95 1.77
N MET A 2 2.84 -6.61 1.90
CA MET A 2 2.38 -5.41 2.63
C MET A 2 2.85 -5.30 4.08
N TRP A 3 2.87 -6.41 4.82
CA TRP A 3 3.36 -6.39 6.21
C TRP A 3 4.83 -5.94 6.31
N LEU A 4 5.70 -6.48 5.45
CA LEU A 4 7.11 -6.08 5.39
C LEU A 4 7.29 -4.62 4.97
N ALA A 5 6.49 -4.15 4.00
CA ALA A 5 6.49 -2.75 3.59
C ALA A 5 6.14 -1.81 4.76
N GLY A 6 5.10 -2.14 5.53
CA GLY A 6 4.72 -1.39 6.73
C GLY A 6 5.81 -1.40 7.80
N ARG A 7 6.44 -2.55 8.05
CA ARG A 7 7.58 -2.66 8.99
C ARG A 7 8.79 -1.85 8.53
N TRP A 8 9.05 -1.80 7.23
CA TRP A 8 10.12 -1.01 6.64
C TRP A 8 9.86 0.49 6.77
N PHE A 9 8.61 0.93 6.56
CA PHE A 9 8.18 2.30 6.75
C PHE A 9 8.27 2.73 8.21
N ALA A 10 7.78 1.90 9.14
CA ALA A 10 7.79 2.18 10.58
C ALA A 10 9.20 2.49 11.11
N LYS A 11 10.24 1.84 10.59
CA LYS A 11 11.65 2.11 10.94
C LYS A 11 12.17 3.47 10.47
N ARG A 12 11.50 4.09 9.50
CA ARG A 12 11.86 5.39 8.88
C ARG A 12 10.85 6.48 9.18
N TYR A 13 9.83 6.14 9.96
CA TYR A 13 8.79 7.07 10.32
C TYR A 13 9.35 8.19 11.18
N SER A 14 8.98 9.42 10.83
CA SER A 14 9.10 10.61 11.66
C SER A 14 7.83 11.41 11.49
N PHE A 15 7.41 12.16 12.50
CA PHE A 15 6.26 13.06 12.38
C PHE A 15 6.69 14.33 11.63
N SER A 16 6.96 14.18 10.33
CA SER A 16 7.38 15.27 9.45
C SER A 16 6.95 14.99 8.00
N PRO A 17 6.86 16.02 7.13
CA PRO A 17 6.57 15.83 5.70
C PRO A 17 7.56 14.91 5.00
N LYS A 18 8.79 14.76 5.52
CA LYS A 18 9.81 13.86 4.96
C LYS A 18 9.39 12.39 5.01
N ALA A 19 8.43 12.02 5.86
CA ALA A 19 7.90 10.65 5.92
C ALA A 19 6.97 10.31 4.75
N ILE A 20 6.51 11.29 3.96
CA ILE A 20 5.61 11.05 2.82
C ILE A 20 6.30 10.21 1.74
N LEU A 21 7.56 10.51 1.42
CA LEU A 21 8.30 9.77 0.40
C LEU A 21 8.51 8.28 0.75
N PRO A 22 9.04 7.91 1.93
CA PRO A 22 9.14 6.51 2.31
C PRO A 22 7.76 5.86 2.47
N LEU A 23 6.73 6.59 2.90
CA LEU A 23 5.36 6.06 2.93
C LEU A 23 4.91 5.65 1.52
N ALA A 24 4.96 6.59 0.57
CA ALA A 24 4.61 6.36 -0.84
C ALA A 24 5.39 5.19 -1.45
N ALA A 25 6.71 5.16 -1.26
CA ALA A 25 7.57 4.09 -1.76
C ALA A 25 7.20 2.72 -1.17
N SER A 26 6.93 2.66 0.15
CA SER A 26 6.56 1.40 0.81
C SER A 26 5.25 0.82 0.26
N ILE A 27 4.25 1.68 0.04
CA ILE A 27 2.96 1.30 -0.51
C ILE A 27 3.12 0.87 -1.97
N ALA A 28 3.81 1.69 -2.78
CA ALA A 28 4.04 1.42 -4.19
C ALA A 28 4.65 0.03 -4.39
N VAL A 29 5.76 -0.25 -3.71
CA VAL A 29 6.46 -1.53 -3.82
C VAL A 29 5.61 -2.66 -3.25
N GLY A 30 5.10 -2.51 -2.03
CA GLY A 30 4.44 -3.60 -1.36
C GLY A 30 3.08 -3.96 -1.98
N ALA A 31 2.32 -2.98 -2.48
CA ALA A 31 1.05 -3.20 -3.16
C ALA A 31 1.29 -3.83 -4.53
N SER A 32 2.30 -3.35 -5.28
CA SER A 32 2.70 -3.93 -6.56
C SER A 32 3.05 -5.41 -6.43
N ILE A 33 3.92 -5.75 -5.47
CA ILE A 33 4.32 -7.14 -5.23
C ILE A 33 3.12 -7.97 -4.77
N SER A 34 2.31 -7.47 -3.83
CA SER A 34 1.16 -8.24 -3.34
C SER A 34 0.15 -8.49 -4.45
N GLN A 35 -0.09 -7.52 -5.33
CA GLN A 35 -0.98 -7.65 -6.47
C GLN A 35 -0.44 -8.61 -7.51
N LEU A 36 0.86 -8.54 -7.82
CA LEU A 36 1.50 -9.45 -8.78
C LEU A 36 1.37 -10.91 -8.31
N PHE A 37 1.66 -11.17 -7.03
CA PHE A 37 1.56 -12.52 -6.48
C PHE A 37 0.10 -12.99 -6.33
N SER A 38 -0.82 -12.12 -5.92
CA SER A 38 -2.24 -12.49 -5.77
C SER A 38 -2.90 -12.74 -7.12
N SER A 39 -2.81 -11.78 -8.04
CA SER A 39 -3.41 -11.89 -9.38
C SER A 39 -2.72 -12.94 -10.24
N GLY A 40 -1.38 -13.01 -10.21
CA GLY A 40 -0.60 -14.02 -10.93
C GLY A 40 -0.84 -15.42 -10.38
N GLY A 41 -0.87 -15.56 -9.06
CA GLY A 41 -1.23 -16.81 -8.38
C GLY A 41 -2.57 -17.35 -8.86
N PHE A 42 -3.60 -16.51 -8.80
CA PHE A 42 -4.94 -16.85 -9.27
C PHE A 42 -4.99 -17.15 -10.78
N TYR A 43 -4.30 -16.35 -11.60
CA TYR A 43 -4.36 -16.46 -13.06
C TYR A 43 -3.65 -17.72 -13.59
N PHE A 44 -2.45 -18.00 -13.10
CA PHE A 44 -1.64 -19.13 -13.58
C PHE A 44 -1.96 -20.45 -12.88
N PHE A 45 -2.30 -20.42 -11.58
CA PHE A 45 -2.46 -21.63 -10.77
C PHE A 45 -3.91 -21.89 -10.34
N GLY A 46 -4.84 -20.95 -10.56
CA GLY A 46 -6.23 -21.08 -10.13
C GLY A 46 -7.11 -21.98 -10.99
N GLY A 47 -6.60 -22.54 -12.10
CA GLY A 47 -7.32 -23.47 -12.98
C GLY A 47 -8.50 -22.86 -13.78
N ARG A 48 -8.79 -21.57 -13.60
CA ARG A 48 -9.88 -20.86 -14.29
C ARG A 48 -9.58 -20.52 -15.76
N TYR A 49 -8.29 -20.44 -16.11
CA TYR A 49 -7.84 -20.12 -17.46
C TYR A 49 -7.15 -21.36 -18.04
N PRO A 50 -7.65 -21.95 -19.14
CA PRO A 50 -7.11 -23.19 -19.69
C PRO A 50 -5.70 -23.00 -20.28
N ASP A 51 -5.42 -21.85 -20.90
CA ASP A 51 -4.12 -21.52 -21.50
C ASP A 51 -3.58 -20.17 -20.99
N PRO A 52 -3.08 -20.11 -19.74
CA PRO A 52 -2.62 -18.85 -19.15
C PRO A 52 -1.28 -18.43 -19.76
N THR A 53 -1.26 -17.28 -20.46
CA THR A 53 -0.04 -16.67 -21.01
C THR A 53 0.38 -15.40 -20.27
N PHE A 54 1.68 -15.09 -20.28
CA PHE A 54 2.22 -13.85 -19.69
C PHE A 54 1.73 -12.58 -20.40
N ALA A 55 1.46 -12.63 -21.70
CA ALA A 55 0.95 -11.49 -22.46
C ALA A 55 -0.44 -11.07 -21.97
N VAL A 56 -1.39 -12.02 -21.89
CA VAL A 56 -2.75 -11.77 -21.41
C VAL A 56 -2.75 -11.40 -19.93
N PHE A 57 -1.85 -11.98 -19.13
CA PHE A 57 -1.67 -11.56 -17.74
C PHE A 57 -1.22 -10.09 -17.65
N GLY A 58 -0.24 -9.68 -18.46
CA GLY A 58 0.25 -8.30 -18.50
C GLY A 58 -0.83 -7.29 -18.86
N GLU A 59 -1.65 -7.57 -19.87
CA GLU A 59 -2.78 -6.71 -20.25
C GLU A 59 -3.80 -6.56 -19.11
N ARG A 60 -4.13 -7.67 -18.44
CA ARG A 60 -5.04 -7.67 -17.28
C ARG A 60 -4.45 -6.92 -16.10
N LEU A 61 -3.16 -7.08 -15.86
CA LEU A 61 -2.46 -6.34 -14.83
C LEU A 61 -2.59 -4.85 -15.12
N MET A 62 -2.22 -4.38 -16.32
CA MET A 62 -2.36 -2.96 -16.67
C MET A 62 -3.80 -2.44 -16.58
N LYS A 63 -4.79 -3.27 -16.88
CA LYS A 63 -6.22 -2.91 -16.79
C LYS A 63 -6.71 -2.75 -15.34
N TYR A 64 -6.35 -3.66 -14.43
CA TYR A 64 -6.91 -3.70 -13.07
C TYR A 64 -5.99 -3.11 -11.99
N PHE A 65 -4.70 -2.96 -12.28
CA PHE A 65 -3.70 -2.49 -11.33
C PHE A 65 -3.91 -1.03 -10.89
N PRO A 66 -4.28 -0.07 -11.75
CA PRO A 66 -4.48 1.32 -11.32
C PRO A 66 -5.59 1.48 -10.27
N MET A 67 -6.72 0.78 -10.45
CA MET A 67 -7.85 0.83 -9.51
C MET A 67 -7.50 0.30 -8.12
N HIS A 68 -6.55 -0.63 -8.03
CA HIS A 68 -6.06 -1.13 -6.74
C HIS A 68 -5.33 -0.05 -5.93
N PHE A 69 -4.62 0.87 -6.58
CA PHE A 69 -3.91 1.94 -5.89
C PHE A 69 -4.85 2.97 -5.28
N GLU A 70 -5.99 3.23 -5.93
CA GLU A 70 -6.99 4.18 -5.43
C GLU A 70 -7.55 3.74 -4.08
N ASN A 71 -7.99 2.47 -3.97
CA ASN A 71 -8.51 1.92 -2.72
C ASN A 71 -7.47 1.94 -1.60
N VAL A 72 -6.22 1.59 -1.91
CA VAL A 72 -5.13 1.60 -0.92
C VAL A 72 -4.82 3.02 -0.47
N ALA A 73 -4.76 3.97 -1.41
CA ALA A 73 -4.52 5.38 -1.11
C ALA A 73 -5.64 5.98 -0.27
N PHE A 74 -6.90 5.65 -0.56
CA PHE A 74 -8.06 6.11 0.21
C PHE A 74 -7.97 5.65 1.67
N TRP A 75 -7.92 4.34 1.91
CA TRP A 75 -7.92 3.81 3.27
C TRP A 75 -6.69 4.20 4.08
N LEU A 76 -5.52 4.25 3.43
CA LEU A 76 -4.31 4.66 4.10
C LEU A 76 -4.28 6.18 4.36
N GLY A 77 -4.82 6.98 3.44
CA GLY A 77 -5.02 8.41 3.63
C GLY A 77 -5.93 8.70 4.83
N THR A 78 -7.05 7.99 4.94
CA THR A 78 -7.94 8.06 6.10
C THR A 78 -7.19 7.71 7.39
N ALA A 79 -6.45 6.59 7.39
CA ALA A 79 -5.67 6.18 8.56
C ALA A 79 -4.60 7.23 8.94
N ALA A 80 -3.93 7.83 7.97
CA ALA A 80 -2.94 8.88 8.19
C ALA A 80 -3.56 10.14 8.78
N VAL A 81 -4.72 10.59 8.28
CA VAL A 81 -5.46 11.74 8.82
C VAL A 81 -5.84 11.50 10.27
N VAL A 82 -6.41 10.33 10.57
CA VAL A 82 -6.78 9.95 11.95
C VAL A 82 -5.54 9.94 12.85
N HIS A 83 -4.45 9.32 12.42
CA HIS A 83 -3.19 9.27 13.16
C HIS A 83 -2.62 10.66 13.44
N ILE A 84 -2.60 11.55 12.45
CA ILE A 84 -2.14 12.94 12.60
C ILE A 84 -3.02 13.70 13.59
N ALA A 85 -4.35 13.57 13.49
CA ALA A 85 -5.28 14.23 14.41
C ALA A 85 -5.01 13.82 15.87
N PHE A 86 -4.87 12.51 16.14
CA PHE A 86 -4.54 12.02 17.47
C PHE A 86 -3.14 12.49 17.94
N ALA A 87 -2.16 12.49 17.05
CA ALA A 87 -0.80 12.94 17.39
C ALA A 87 -0.75 14.43 17.75
N LEU A 88 -1.56 15.27 17.11
CA LEU A 88 -1.66 16.70 17.42
C LEU A 88 -2.38 16.95 18.76
N ILE A 89 -3.49 16.25 19.01
CA ILE A 89 -4.23 16.34 20.28
C ILE A 89 -3.37 15.88 21.47
N HIS A 90 -2.54 14.85 21.28
CA HIS A 90 -1.66 14.36 22.33
C HIS A 90 -0.53 15.35 22.64
N GLN A 91 0.06 15.98 21.61
CA GLN A 91 1.11 16.98 21.80
C GLN A 91 0.61 18.26 22.50
N SER A 92 -0.62 18.71 22.22
CA SER A 92 -1.19 19.89 22.89
C SER A 92 -1.35 19.67 24.39
N LYS A 93 -1.83 18.48 24.81
CA LYS A 93 -2.00 18.13 26.23
C LYS A 93 -0.68 18.09 27.01
N HIS A 94 0.42 17.71 26.37
CA HIS A 94 1.74 17.67 27.01
C HIS A 94 2.41 19.04 27.14
N SER A 95 1.93 20.06 26.42
CA SER A 95 2.47 21.42 26.50
C SER A 95 1.79 22.27 27.59
N GLU A 96 0.65 21.81 28.14
CA GLU A 96 -0.11 22.49 29.19
C GLU A 96 0.22 21.99 30.63
N VAL A 97 1.11 21.00 30.76
CA VAL A 97 1.58 20.42 32.04
C VAL A 97 3.03 20.79 32.28
#